data_AF-A0A1F3EW49-F1
#
_entry.id   AF-A0A1F3EW49-F1
#
_cell.length_a   1.000
_cell.length_b   1.000
_cell.length_c   1.000
_cell.angle_alpha   90.00
_cell.angle_beta   90.00
_cell.angle_gamma   90.00
#
_symmetry.space_group_name_H-M   'P 1'
#
loop_
_entity.id
_entity.type
_entity.pdbx_description
1 polymer ?
#
loop_
_entity_poly.entity_id
_entity_poly.type
_entity_poly.pdbx_seq_one_letter_code
_entity_poly.pdbx_strand_id
1 'polypeptide(L)'
;MLKGLSPGAALVFLMAGPATNAATITVIGKVLGKKSLFFYLFSIITGALLSGILIDYVLPTSWFSYVLSQEHNHNHSMGWFVYVQYTSTIILILLMLNGYFIKYFKKTKTEIIQNNIMKSIKITVNGMTCNHCKATVENNIKKIDGISDAVVDLSKNEVSISGENIDLSKIKNVVDGLGYEFVEK
;
A
#
# COMPACT_ATOMS: atom_id res chain seq x y z
N MET A 1 -19.74 -25.50 20.96
CA MET A 1 -20.84 -25.86 20.03
C MET A 1 -20.27 -26.38 18.70
N LEU A 2 -19.73 -27.60 18.68
CA LEU A 2 -19.02 -28.18 17.51
C LEU A 2 -19.44 -29.64 17.23
N LYS A 3 -20.71 -30.00 17.49
CA LYS A 3 -21.24 -31.38 17.37
C LYS A 3 -21.47 -31.88 15.92
N GLY A 4 -20.71 -31.39 14.94
CA GLY A 4 -20.95 -31.75 13.54
C GLY A 4 -19.78 -31.57 12.57
N LEU A 5 -18.60 -31.17 13.04
CA LEU A 5 -17.41 -31.07 12.20
C LEU A 5 -16.51 -32.29 12.45
N SER A 6 -16.03 -32.93 11.38
CA SER A 6 -15.08 -34.04 11.53
C SER A 6 -13.76 -33.51 12.12
N PRO A 7 -13.01 -34.35 12.87
CA PRO A 7 -11.73 -33.94 13.43
C PRO A 7 -10.73 -33.45 12.40
N GLY A 8 -10.69 -34.07 11.21
CA GLY A 8 -9.86 -33.65 10.09
C GLY A 8 -10.26 -32.28 9.54
N ALA A 9 -11.56 -32.00 9.41
CA ALA A 9 -12.04 -30.69 9.00
C ALA A 9 -11.61 -29.59 9.99
N ALA A 10 -11.69 -29.85 11.30
CA ALA A 10 -11.26 -28.90 12.33
C ALA A 10 -9.75 -28.63 12.28
N LEU A 11 -8.93 -29.67 12.11
CA LEU A 11 -7.48 -29.56 12.04
C LEU A 11 -7.03 -28.75 10.81
N VAL A 12 -7.57 -29.07 9.64
CA VAL A 12 -7.23 -28.38 8.40
C VAL A 12 -7.67 -26.92 8.43
N PHE A 13 -8.84 -26.62 9.02
CA PHE A 13 -9.31 -25.25 9.18
C PHE A 13 -8.34 -24.41 10.04
N LEU A 14 -7.83 -24.99 11.13
CA LEU A 14 -6.82 -24.34 11.99
C LEU A 14 -5.50 -24.09 11.26
N MET A 15 -5.05 -24.99 10.38
CA MET A 15 -3.81 -24.83 9.61
C MET A 15 -3.96 -23.85 8.44
N ALA A 16 -5.13 -23.81 7.79
CA ALA A 16 -5.36 -22.95 6.63
C ALA A 16 -5.46 -21.47 7.01
N GLY A 17 -5.98 -21.13 8.19
CA GLY A 17 -6.24 -19.75 8.63
C GLY A 17 -5.06 -18.79 8.45
N PRO A 18 -3.86 -19.08 9.01
CA PRO A 18 -2.68 -18.24 8.83
C PRO A 18 -2.21 -18.13 7.37
N ALA A 19 -2.39 -19.19 6.58
CA ALA A 19 -1.96 -19.27 5.18
C ALA A 19 -2.88 -18.48 4.23
N THR A 20 -4.16 -18.34 4.56
CA THR A 20 -5.17 -17.59 3.77
C THR A 20 -5.47 -16.19 4.34
N ASN A 21 -4.45 -15.48 4.81
CA ASN A 21 -4.61 -14.10 5.28
C ASN A 21 -5.11 -13.18 4.14
N ALA A 22 -6.15 -12.38 4.41
CA ALA A 22 -6.72 -11.40 3.47
C ALA A 22 -5.69 -10.40 2.91
N ALA A 23 -4.69 -10.03 3.70
CA ALA A 23 -3.58 -9.18 3.25
C ALA A 23 -2.76 -9.90 2.16
N THR A 24 -2.39 -11.15 2.40
CA THR A 24 -1.63 -11.99 1.47
C THR A 24 -2.42 -12.21 0.17
N ILE A 25 -3.71 -12.55 0.27
CA ILE A 25 -4.62 -12.72 -0.88
C ILE A 25 -4.70 -11.44 -1.71
N THR A 26 -4.78 -10.27 -1.06
CA THR A 26 -4.85 -8.97 -1.74
C THR A 26 -3.56 -8.65 -2.50
N VAL A 27 -2.40 -8.91 -1.89
CA VAL A 27 -1.10 -8.70 -2.53
C VAL A 27 -0.94 -9.63 -3.74
N ILE A 28 -1.22 -10.92 -3.57
CA ILE A 28 -1.14 -11.91 -4.66
C ILE A 28 -2.10 -11.55 -5.79
N GLY A 29 -3.33 -11.12 -5.48
CA GLY A 29 -4.29 -10.68 -6.48
C GLY A 29 -3.83 -9.46 -7.28
N LYS A 30 -3.11 -8.53 -6.66
CA LYS A 30 -2.52 -7.35 -7.34
C LYS A 30 -1.31 -7.72 -8.19
N VAL A 31 -0.48 -8.66 -7.74
CA VAL A 31 0.78 -9.04 -8.42
C VAL A 31 0.55 -10.03 -9.54
N LEU A 32 -0.24 -11.09 -9.32
CA LEU A 32 -0.44 -12.21 -10.25
C LEU A 32 -1.76 -12.12 -11.04
N GLY A 33 -2.63 -11.17 -10.69
CA GLY A 33 -3.92 -10.96 -11.34
C GLY A 33 -5.03 -11.89 -10.84
N LYS A 34 -6.29 -11.47 -11.06
CA LYS A 34 -7.49 -12.13 -10.51
C LYS A 34 -7.68 -13.57 -10.98
N LYS A 35 -7.30 -13.87 -12.23
CA LYS A 35 -7.42 -15.23 -12.80
C LYS A 35 -6.48 -16.21 -12.09
N SER A 36 -5.22 -15.81 -11.88
CA SER A 36 -4.24 -16.64 -11.17
C SER A 36 -4.62 -16.82 -9.71
N LEU A 37 -5.14 -15.78 -9.07
CA LEU A 37 -5.62 -15.85 -7.69
C LEU A 37 -6.75 -16.87 -7.53
N PHE A 38 -7.69 -16.92 -8.49
CA PHE A 38 -8.79 -17.89 -8.46
C PHE A 38 -8.27 -19.33 -8.47
N PHE A 39 -7.36 -19.67 -9.40
CA PHE A 39 -6.78 -21.02 -9.46
C PHE A 39 -5.96 -21.38 -8.21
N TYR A 40 -5.22 -20.41 -7.66
CA TYR A 40 -4.51 -20.58 -6.41
C TYR A 40 -5.45 -20.91 -5.24
N LEU A 41 -6.50 -20.11 -5.05
CA LEU A 41 -7.50 -20.34 -3.99
C LEU A 41 -8.24 -21.66 -4.20
N PHE A 42 -8.59 -21.98 -5.45
CA PHE A 42 -9.21 -23.25 -5.80
C PHE A 42 -8.32 -24.44 -5.41
N SER A 43 -7.02 -24.40 -5.72
CA SER A 43 -6.07 -25.44 -5.33
C SER A 43 -5.97 -25.60 -3.81
N ILE A 44 -5.98 -24.50 -3.05
CA ILE A 44 -5.96 -24.56 -1.57
C ILE A 44 -7.23 -25.20 -1.04
N ILE A 45 -8.40 -24.79 -1.55
CA ILE A 45 -9.70 -25.34 -1.12
C ILE A 45 -9.77 -26.84 -1.40
N THR A 46 -9.43 -27.27 -2.63
CA THR A 46 -9.43 -28.68 -2.99
C THR A 46 -8.44 -29.48 -2.15
N GLY A 47 -7.22 -28.97 -1.96
CA GLY A 47 -6.20 -29.61 -1.13
C GLY A 47 -6.63 -29.73 0.34
N ALA A 48 -7.27 -28.70 0.89
CA ALA A 48 -7.79 -28.69 2.26
C ALA A 48 -8.90 -29.74 2.44
N LEU A 49 -9.85 -29.82 1.52
CA LEU A 49 -10.93 -30.81 1.57
C LEU A 49 -10.40 -32.24 1.46
N LEU A 50 -9.50 -32.50 0.51
CA LEU A 50 -8.86 -33.81 0.35
C LEU A 50 -8.05 -34.19 1.58
N SER A 51 -7.27 -33.25 2.13
CA SER A 51 -6.48 -33.46 3.34
C SER A 51 -7.36 -33.74 4.56
N GLY A 52 -8.48 -33.04 4.72
CA GLY A 52 -9.43 -33.28 5.82
C GLY A 52 -9.99 -34.70 5.79
N ILE A 53 -10.45 -35.14 4.61
CA ILE A 53 -10.96 -36.52 4.41
C ILE A 53 -9.85 -37.55 4.64
N LEU A 54 -8.64 -37.28 4.14
CA LEU A 54 -7.49 -38.17 4.32
C LEU A 54 -7.14 -38.32 5.81
N ILE A 55 -7.14 -37.21 6.55
CA ILE A 55 -6.88 -37.20 7.99
C ILE A 55 -7.93 -38.02 8.74
N ASP A 56 -9.22 -37.87 8.39
CA ASP A 56 -10.30 -38.64 9.02
C ASP A 56 -10.17 -40.15 8.77
N TYR A 57 -9.53 -40.56 7.67
CA TYR A 57 -9.32 -41.97 7.33
C TYR A 57 -8.03 -42.55 7.93
N VAL A 58 -6.95 -41.77 7.93
CA VAL A 58 -5.61 -42.23 8.32
C VAL A 58 -5.37 -42.14 9.83
N LEU A 59 -5.94 -41.14 10.51
CA LEU A 59 -5.66 -40.89 11.91
C LEU A 59 -6.77 -41.41 12.84
N PRO A 60 -6.44 -42.13 13.93
CA PRO A 60 -7.42 -42.62 14.89
C PRO A 60 -8.19 -41.47 15.55
N THR A 61 -9.51 -41.63 15.69
CA THR A 61 -10.39 -40.63 16.34
C THR A 61 -10.00 -40.33 17.79
N SER A 62 -9.31 -41.24 18.47
CA SER A 62 -8.80 -41.06 19.84
C SER A 62 -7.72 -39.98 19.94
N TRP A 63 -6.87 -39.80 18.93
CA TRP A 63 -5.84 -38.74 18.91
C TRP A 63 -6.45 -37.35 18.98
N PHE A 64 -7.57 -37.16 18.29
CA PHE A 64 -8.28 -35.89 18.27
C PHE A 64 -9.10 -35.66 19.52
N SER A 65 -9.58 -36.72 20.17
CA SER A 65 -10.33 -36.58 21.43
C SER A 65 -9.50 -35.90 22.52
N TYR A 66 -8.19 -36.18 22.63
CA TYR A 66 -7.29 -35.52 23.59
C TYR A 66 -7.04 -34.04 23.25
N VAL A 67 -6.86 -33.72 21.96
CA VAL A 67 -6.64 -32.35 21.48
C VAL A 67 -7.89 -31.49 21.64
N LEU A 68 -9.07 -32.05 21.36
CA LEU A 68 -10.36 -31.36 21.45
C LEU A 68 -10.93 -31.35 22.88
N SER A 69 -10.47 -32.25 23.76
CA SER A 69 -10.81 -32.28 25.19
C SER A 69 -9.99 -31.31 26.05
N GLN A 70 -9.07 -30.53 25.46
CA GLN A 70 -8.65 -29.29 26.10
C GLN A 70 -9.86 -28.35 26.12
N GLU A 71 -10.74 -28.54 27.11
CA GLU A 71 -11.59 -27.47 27.59
C GLU A 71 -10.68 -26.29 27.92
N HIS A 72 -10.69 -25.29 27.06
CA HIS A 72 -10.40 -23.91 27.47
C HIS A 72 -11.49 -23.51 28.47
N ASN A 73 -11.45 -24.07 29.68
CA ASN A 73 -11.90 -23.35 30.85
C ASN A 73 -10.97 -22.14 30.93
N HIS A 74 -11.42 -21.01 30.37
CA HIS A 74 -10.86 -19.70 30.60
C HIS A 74 -11.09 -19.28 32.06
N ASN A 75 -10.72 -20.13 33.02
CA ASN A 75 -10.41 -19.66 34.35
C ASN A 75 -9.01 -19.08 34.27
N HIS A 76 -8.94 -17.75 34.14
CA HIS A 76 -7.73 -16.93 34.23
C HIS A 76 -7.09 -16.97 35.64
N SER A 77 -7.05 -18.13 36.28
CA SER A 77 -6.46 -18.33 37.59
C SER A 77 -5.23 -19.22 37.48
N MET A 78 -4.08 -18.64 37.10
CA MET A 78 -2.81 -18.84 37.84
C MET A 78 -1.68 -17.97 37.26
N GLY A 79 -1.37 -16.87 37.95
CA GLY A 79 -0.04 -16.28 38.14
C GLY A 79 0.72 -15.74 36.93
N TRP A 80 1.28 -16.62 36.09
CA TRP A 80 2.38 -16.25 35.18
C TRP A 80 1.92 -15.91 33.76
N PHE A 81 0.97 -16.66 33.21
CA PHE A 81 0.52 -16.48 31.82
C PHE A 81 -0.25 -15.18 31.59
N VAL A 82 -0.83 -14.62 32.65
CA VAL A 82 -1.57 -13.35 32.61
C VAL A 82 -0.64 -12.18 32.25
N TYR A 83 0.56 -12.14 32.84
CA TYR A 83 1.54 -11.09 32.54
C TYR A 83 2.04 -11.18 31.10
N VAL A 84 2.28 -12.39 30.59
CA VAL A 84 2.71 -12.63 29.20
C VAL A 84 1.63 -12.19 28.20
N GLN A 85 0.36 -12.41 28.54
CA GLN A 85 -0.77 -11.96 27.71
C GLN A 85 -0.85 -10.43 27.66
N TYR A 86 -0.79 -9.75 28.81
CA TYR A 86 -0.83 -8.29 28.86
C TYR A 86 0.38 -7.62 28.21
N THR A 87 1.58 -8.17 28.39
CA THR A 87 2.78 -7.60 27.76
C THR A 87 2.71 -7.71 26.24
N SER A 88 2.23 -8.84 25.71
CA SER A 88 2.09 -9.07 24.27
C SER A 88 1.08 -8.14 23.61
N THR A 89 -0.05 -7.84 24.28
CA THR A 89 -1.04 -6.89 23.75
C THR A 89 -0.51 -5.47 23.76
N ILE A 90 0.18 -5.05 24.82
CA ILE A 90 0.82 -3.74 24.91
C ILE A 90 1.87 -3.57 23.81
N ILE A 91 2.71 -4.60 23.59
CA ILE A 91 3.74 -4.58 22.53
C ILE A 91 3.12 -4.45 21.14
N LEU A 92 2.04 -5.18 20.85
CA LEU A 92 1.36 -5.14 19.55
C LEU A 92 0.72 -3.78 19.30
N ILE A 93 0.06 -3.21 20.31
CA ILE A 93 -0.55 -1.87 20.24
C ILE A 93 0.53 -0.83 19.97
N LEU A 94 1.66 -0.89 20.69
CA LEU A 94 2.77 0.04 20.51
C LEU A 94 3.39 -0.05 19.11
N LEU A 95 3.55 -1.26 18.55
CA LEU A 95 4.02 -1.45 17.18
C LEU A 95 3.05 -0.91 16.13
N MET A 96 1.74 -1.13 16.29
CA MET A 96 0.73 -0.58 15.38
C MET A 96 0.70 0.95 15.44
N LEU A 97 0.76 1.54 16.63
CA LEU A 97 0.85 2.98 16.82
C LEU A 97 2.13 3.55 16.17
N ASN A 98 3.29 2.95 16.41
CA ASN A 98 4.55 3.37 15.79
C ASN A 98 4.46 3.35 14.26
N GLY A 99 3.93 2.27 13.67
CA GLY A 99 3.70 2.18 12.23
C GLY A 99 2.76 3.29 11.70
N TYR A 100 1.71 3.60 12.45
CA TYR A 100 0.77 4.68 12.11
C TYR A 100 1.43 6.06 12.21
N PHE A 101 2.19 6.33 13.28
CA PHE A 101 2.89 7.59 13.51
C PHE A 101 4.01 7.83 12.49
N ILE A 102 4.78 6.81 12.10
CA ILE A 102 5.80 6.93 11.04
C ILE A 102 5.16 7.43 9.73
N LYS A 103 3.99 6.89 9.38
CA LYS A 103 3.26 7.31 8.18
C LYS A 103 2.72 8.74 8.28
N TYR A 104 2.29 9.16 9.48
CA TYR A 104 1.79 10.50 9.73
C TYR A 104 2.91 11.56 9.69
N PHE A 105 4.00 11.35 10.42
CA PHE A 105 5.10 12.32 10.50
C PHE A 105 5.90 12.46 9.20
N LYS A 106 6.01 11.40 8.39
CA LYS A 106 6.70 11.48 7.09
C LYS A 106 5.94 12.36 6.08
N LYS A 107 4.61 12.49 6.23
CA LYS A 107 3.79 13.38 5.38
C LYS A 107 4.04 14.87 5.71
N THR A 108 4.15 15.21 7.00
CA THR A 108 4.29 16.60 7.45
C THR A 108 5.70 17.17 7.25
N LYS A 109 6.76 16.37 7.36
CA LYS A 109 8.14 16.85 7.17
C LYS A 109 8.44 17.26 5.72
N THR A 110 7.80 16.62 4.74
CA THR A 110 7.96 16.99 3.32
C THR A 110 7.17 18.26 2.96
N GLU A 111 6.00 18.50 3.54
CA GLU A 111 5.22 19.71 3.26
C GLU A 111 5.79 20.99 3.93
N ILE A 112 6.36 20.91 5.14
CA ILE A 112 6.86 22.10 5.85
C ILE A 112 8.21 22.59 5.30
N ILE A 113 9.12 21.70 4.91
CA ILE A 113 10.44 22.08 4.39
C ILE A 113 10.32 22.72 3.00
N GLN A 114 9.33 22.30 2.20
CA GLN A 114 9.19 22.73 0.82
C GLN A 114 8.57 24.15 0.68
N ASN A 115 7.75 24.58 1.64
CA ASN A 115 7.03 25.85 1.57
C ASN A 115 7.85 27.10 1.93
N ASN A 116 9.05 26.97 2.51
CA ASN A 116 9.80 28.13 3.02
C ASN A 116 10.97 28.59 2.12
N ILE A 117 11.24 27.89 1.01
CA ILE A 117 12.39 28.20 0.12
C ILE A 117 12.01 28.26 -1.36
N MET A 118 10.89 27.67 -1.79
CA MET A 118 10.52 27.66 -3.20
C MET A 118 9.74 28.90 -3.62
N LYS A 119 10.30 29.65 -4.59
CA LYS A 119 9.57 30.70 -5.30
C LYS A 119 8.70 30.04 -6.36
N SER A 120 7.40 30.34 -6.37
CA SER A 120 6.51 29.94 -7.46
C SER A 120 6.22 31.14 -8.35
N ILE A 121 6.40 30.96 -9.66
CA ILE A 121 6.04 31.96 -10.68
C ILE A 121 5.07 31.33 -11.67
N LYS A 122 4.22 32.16 -12.27
CA LYS A 122 3.28 31.76 -13.30
C LYS A 122 3.56 32.55 -14.56
N ILE A 123 3.65 31.85 -15.67
CA ILE A 123 3.84 32.43 -17.01
C ILE A 123 2.72 31.95 -17.92
N THR A 124 2.41 32.72 -18.96
CA THR A 124 1.43 32.32 -19.96
C THR A 124 2.18 31.87 -21.21
N VAL A 125 1.78 30.73 -21.79
CA VAL A 125 2.40 30.18 -23.01
C VAL A 125 1.30 29.87 -24.01
N ASN A 126 1.30 30.58 -25.14
CA ASN A 126 0.31 30.38 -26.19
C ASN A 126 0.79 29.34 -27.21
N GLY A 127 -0.18 28.66 -27.85
CA GLY A 127 0.07 27.70 -28.93
C GLY A 127 0.08 26.21 -28.49
N MET A 128 -0.12 25.92 -27.21
CA MET A 128 -0.26 24.53 -26.73
C MET A 128 -1.70 24.03 -26.94
N THR A 129 -1.88 22.98 -27.75
CA THR A 129 -3.21 22.46 -28.10
C THR A 129 -3.44 21.00 -27.72
N CYS A 130 -2.41 20.28 -27.26
CA CYS A 130 -2.54 18.89 -26.87
C CYS A 130 -1.67 18.51 -25.66
N ASN A 131 -2.00 17.38 -25.04
CA ASN A 131 -1.25 16.81 -23.91
C ASN A 131 0.21 16.48 -24.25
N HIS A 132 0.53 16.24 -25.53
CA HIS A 132 1.92 16.03 -25.96
C HIS A 132 2.72 17.33 -25.98
N CYS A 133 2.16 18.42 -26.52
CA CYS A 133 2.74 19.77 -26.45
C CYS A 133 3.02 20.19 -25.00
N LYS A 134 2.02 19.96 -24.14
CA LYS A 134 2.10 20.16 -22.69
C LYS A 134 3.34 19.47 -22.10
N ALA A 135 3.45 18.16 -22.30
CA ALA A 135 4.53 17.37 -21.72
C ALA A 135 5.91 17.80 -22.24
N THR A 136 6.00 18.19 -23.51
CA THR A 136 7.24 18.70 -24.10
C THR A 136 7.69 20.00 -23.43
N VAL A 137 6.77 20.95 -23.21
CA VAL A 137 7.08 22.21 -22.53
C VAL A 137 7.47 21.97 -21.07
N GLU A 138 6.70 21.16 -20.33
CA GLU A 138 7.02 20.79 -18.94
C GLU A 138 8.41 20.16 -18.82
N ASN A 139 8.72 19.17 -19.65
CA ASN A 139 9.98 18.44 -19.58
C ASN A 139 11.20 19.29 -19.96
N ASN A 140 11.05 20.28 -20.85
CA ASN A 140 12.16 21.16 -21.20
C ASN A 140 12.38 22.26 -20.15
N ILE A 141 11.32 22.79 -19.55
CA ILE A 141 11.44 23.76 -18.45
C ILE A 141 12.06 23.09 -17.22
N LYS A 142 11.69 21.84 -16.88
CA LYS A 142 12.30 21.11 -15.75
C LYS A 142 13.81 20.84 -15.91
N LYS A 143 14.37 20.95 -17.12
CA LYS A 143 15.81 20.77 -17.36
C LYS A 143 16.63 22.03 -17.09
N ILE A 144 15.98 23.18 -16.87
CA ILE A 144 16.69 24.43 -16.58
C ILE A 144 17.17 24.39 -15.14
N ASP A 145 18.45 24.72 -14.93
CA ASP A 145 19.05 24.78 -13.61
C ASP A 145 18.28 25.72 -12.68
N GLY A 146 17.95 25.24 -11.48
CA GLY A 146 17.17 25.98 -10.48
C GLY A 146 15.67 25.71 -10.52
N ILE A 147 15.14 25.00 -11.52
CA ILE A 147 13.72 24.61 -11.57
C ILE A 147 13.53 23.23 -10.93
N SER A 148 12.70 23.16 -9.89
CA SER A 148 12.35 21.91 -9.22
C SER A 148 11.12 21.24 -9.83
N ASP A 149 10.15 22.03 -10.26
CA ASP A 149 8.96 21.52 -10.92
C ASP A 149 8.35 22.52 -11.91
N ALA A 150 7.68 22.00 -12.93
CA ALA A 150 6.94 22.78 -13.92
C ALA A 150 5.66 22.03 -14.30
N VAL A 151 4.52 22.69 -14.15
CA VAL A 151 3.19 22.14 -14.40
C VAL A 151 2.41 23.08 -15.29
N VAL A 152 1.90 22.56 -16.40
CA VAL A 152 1.13 23.30 -17.41
C VAL A 152 -0.37 23.01 -17.23
N ASP A 153 -1.16 24.08 -17.18
CA ASP A 153 -2.62 24.04 -17.22
C ASP A 153 -3.10 24.48 -18.62
N LEU A 154 -3.45 23.49 -19.45
CA LEU A 154 -3.97 23.71 -20.81
C LEU A 154 -5.30 24.47 -20.83
N SER A 155 -6.07 24.45 -19.73
CA SER A 155 -7.36 25.15 -19.65
C SER A 155 -7.16 26.67 -19.56
N LYS A 156 -6.01 27.09 -19.04
CA LYS A 156 -5.66 28.50 -18.80
C LYS A 156 -4.50 28.98 -19.68
N ASN A 157 -3.86 28.10 -20.43
CA ASN A 157 -2.59 28.34 -21.12
C ASN A 157 -1.49 28.86 -20.18
N GLU A 158 -1.52 28.42 -18.91
CA GLU A 158 -0.58 28.86 -17.88
C GLU A 158 0.43 27.75 -17.55
N VAL A 159 1.66 28.14 -17.24
CA VAL A 159 2.71 27.27 -16.72
C VAL A 159 3.11 27.75 -15.34
N SER A 160 2.91 26.89 -14.34
CA SER A 160 3.35 27.11 -12.97
C SER A 160 4.72 26.48 -12.77
N ILE A 161 5.70 27.31 -12.42
CA ILE A 161 7.09 26.92 -12.26
C ILE A 161 7.47 27.11 -10.79
N SER A 162 8.08 26.10 -10.19
CA SER A 162 8.60 26.13 -8.83
C SER A 162 10.09 25.83 -8.85
N GLY A 163 10.85 26.58 -8.05
CA GLY A 163 12.30 26.47 -8.05
C GLY A 163 13.00 27.48 -7.16
N GLU A 164 14.33 27.39 -7.16
CA GLU A 164 15.25 28.31 -6.52
C GLU A 164 16.00 29.07 -7.62
N ASN A 165 16.06 30.41 -7.53
CA ASN A 165 16.76 31.26 -8.49
C ASN A 165 16.29 31.13 -9.96
N ILE A 166 15.00 31.36 -10.19
CA ILE A 166 14.36 31.19 -11.50
C ILE A 166 14.75 32.33 -12.47
N ASP A 167 15.39 31.97 -13.57
CA ASP A 167 15.78 32.88 -14.65
C ASP A 167 14.73 32.88 -15.79
N LEU A 168 13.94 33.95 -15.86
CA LEU A 168 12.89 34.13 -16.88
C LEU A 168 13.43 34.17 -18.31
N SER A 169 14.66 34.66 -18.50
CA SER A 169 15.25 34.79 -19.85
C SER A 169 15.55 33.42 -20.46
N LYS A 170 16.04 32.48 -19.64
CA LYS A 170 16.28 31.10 -20.08
C LYS A 170 14.98 30.38 -20.40
N ILE A 171 13.95 30.59 -19.59
CA ILE A 171 12.63 29.99 -19.82
C ILE A 171 12.06 30.49 -21.15
N LYS A 172 12.10 31.81 -21.40
CA LYS A 172 11.66 32.40 -22.65
C LYS A 172 12.37 31.77 -23.86
N ASN A 173 13.70 31.70 -23.84
CA ASN A 173 14.47 31.11 -24.95
C ASN A 173 14.11 29.65 -25.22
N VAL A 174 13.82 28.86 -24.18
CA VAL A 174 13.40 27.46 -24.32
C VAL A 174 11.99 27.36 -24.91
N VAL A 175 11.06 28.20 -24.44
CA VAL A 175 9.68 28.23 -24.95
C VAL A 175 9.63 28.67 -26.40
N ASP A 176 10.34 29.75 -26.75
CA ASP A 176 10.45 30.27 -28.12
C ASP A 176 11.14 29.25 -29.05
N GLY A 177 12.19 28.57 -28.56
CA GLY A 177 12.90 27.52 -29.30
C GLY A 177 12.05 26.27 -29.58
N LEU A 178 10.99 26.05 -28.81
CA LEU A 178 10.00 24.98 -29.05
C LEU A 178 8.87 25.42 -30.01
N GLY A 179 8.87 26.68 -30.44
CA GLY A 179 7.86 27.23 -31.35
C GLY A 179 6.58 27.72 -30.66
N TYR A 180 6.64 28.01 -29.36
CA TYR A 180 5.52 28.58 -28.60
C TYR A 180 5.79 30.04 -28.25
N GLU A 181 4.73 30.79 -27.97
CA GLU A 181 4.83 32.21 -27.62
C GLU A 181 4.81 32.38 -26.09
N PHE A 182 5.90 32.94 -25.55
CA PHE A 182 6.01 33.32 -24.14
C PHE A 182 5.36 34.68 -23.87
N VAL A 183 4.42 34.73 -22.92
CA VAL A 183 3.78 35.96 -22.44
C VAL A 183 4.03 36.13 -20.94
N GLU A 184 4.74 37.21 -20.59
CA GLU A 184 5.00 37.61 -19.21
C GLU A 184 3.71 38.20 -18.59
N LYS A 185 3.48 37.92 -17.31
CA LYS A 185 2.30 38.35 -16.55
C LYS A 185 2.68 39.33 -15.45
#